data_AF-A0AAD4YWP2-F1
#
_entry.id   AF-A0AAD4YWP2-F1
#
_cell.length_a   1.000
_cell.length_b   1.000
_cell.length_c   1.000
_cell.angle_alpha   90.00
_cell.angle_beta   90.00
_cell.angle_gamma   90.00
#
_symmetry.space_group_name_H-M   'P 1'
#
loop_
_entity.id
_entity.type
_entity.pdbx_description
1 polymer ?
#
loop_
_entity_poly.entity_id
_entity_poly.type
_entity_poly.pdbx_seq_one_letter_code
_entity_poly.pdbx_strand_id
1 'polypeptide(L)'
;MTVGIRAKARIIRRSMSERGPDVETNLFKVNMDRGGKSKRERSRDVVAMMEKRLSKMEIAVVEFDQRLEEDVFTKKGFEAVVDELQGQFQGVLNSALENIKLDIQTKLDNFLAELTLIRDEVKDVKGDWALCKEAILNKTRTPKEPKVLDSFKPKFYNGKREAKELDTFLWNIERYFKYLELEDDEPKINTATLFLTDNALMWWRHRSMEIEQDTFTLETWDDFKKDIMLHFYPENVKYEAKEKLRWLTQTRSVKDYVSTFTT
;
A
#
# COMPACT_ATOMS: atom_id res chain seq x y z
N MET A 1 -16.64 5.98 56.48
CA MET A 1 -16.74 4.79 55.62
C MET A 1 -16.50 5.22 54.18
N THR A 2 -15.23 5.30 53.81
CA THR A 2 -14.54 4.30 52.97
C THR A 2 -14.93 4.35 51.50
N VAL A 3 -14.17 5.15 50.76
CA VAL A 3 -13.46 4.75 49.52
C VAL A 3 -14.22 3.72 48.67
N GLY A 4 -15.09 4.18 47.77
CA GLY A 4 -15.83 3.24 46.92
C GLY A 4 -16.51 3.79 45.67
N ILE A 5 -16.33 5.06 45.29
CA ILE A 5 -17.06 5.63 44.13
C ILE A 5 -16.13 6.29 43.09
N ARG A 6 -14.81 6.38 43.35
CA ARG A 6 -13.86 7.05 42.44
C ARG A 6 -13.21 6.16 41.36
N ALA A 7 -13.60 4.88 41.24
CA ALA A 7 -12.91 3.92 40.38
C ALA A 7 -13.68 3.42 39.14
N LYS A 8 -14.97 3.78 38.95
CA LYS A 8 -15.73 3.36 37.75
C LYS A 8 -15.84 4.41 36.63
N ALA A 9 -15.35 5.63 36.84
CA ALA A 9 -15.36 6.68 35.81
C ALA A 9 -14.05 6.78 34.98
N ARG A 10 -13.09 5.86 35.15
CA ARG A 10 -11.78 5.88 34.48
C ARG A 10 -11.56 4.74 33.47
N ILE A 11 -12.46 3.77 33.38
CA ILE A 11 -12.26 2.58 32.53
C ILE A 11 -13.15 2.59 31.26
N ILE A 12 -14.18 3.44 31.19
CA ILE A 12 -15.04 3.58 29.98
C ILE A 12 -14.66 4.81 29.12
N ARG A 13 -13.68 5.63 29.54
CA ARG A 13 -13.08 6.69 28.70
C ARG A 13 -11.75 6.29 28.04
N ARG A 14 -11.32 5.04 28.21
CA ARG A 14 -10.03 4.53 27.72
C ARG A 14 -10.18 3.54 26.54
N SER A 15 -11.38 3.42 25.96
CA SER A 15 -11.65 2.56 24.78
C SER A 15 -11.76 3.33 23.45
N MET A 16 -11.19 4.54 23.35
CA MET A 16 -11.05 5.28 22.09
C MET A 16 -9.63 5.80 21.86
N SER A 17 -8.65 4.98 22.24
CA SER A 17 -7.23 5.24 22.02
C SER A 17 -6.51 4.00 21.48
N GLU A 18 -7.04 3.41 20.41
CA GLU A 18 -6.25 2.65 19.45
C GLU A 18 -6.72 3.07 18.06
N ARG A 19 -6.15 4.19 17.60
CA ARG A 19 -6.35 4.75 16.27
C ARG A 19 -5.30 4.10 15.37
N GLY A 20 -5.68 2.99 14.72
CA GLY A 20 -5.03 2.50 13.50
C GLY A 20 -5.40 3.41 12.31
N PRO A 21 -4.62 3.38 11.22
CA PRO A 21 -4.35 4.56 10.40
C PRO A 21 -5.55 4.94 9.53
N ASP A 22 -5.96 6.21 9.64
CA ASP A 22 -6.73 6.87 8.60
C ASP A 22 -5.90 6.84 7.31
N VAL A 23 -6.37 6.04 6.35
CA VAL A 23 -5.99 6.17 4.94
C VAL A 23 -6.66 7.46 4.44
N GLU A 24 -6.11 8.60 4.87
CA GLU A 24 -6.31 9.86 4.17
C GLU A 24 -5.42 9.81 2.93
N THR A 25 -6.09 9.75 1.80
CA THR A 25 -5.58 10.03 0.47
C THR A 25 -4.69 11.27 0.49
N ASN A 26 -3.37 11.07 0.55
CA ASN A 26 -2.38 12.08 0.24
C ASN A 26 -2.39 12.31 -1.28
N LEU A 27 -3.42 13.01 -1.75
CA LEU A 27 -3.44 13.68 -3.04
C LEU A 27 -3.49 15.18 -2.74
N PHE A 28 -2.59 15.93 -3.36
CA PHE A 28 -2.38 17.37 -3.24
C PHE A 28 -1.51 17.85 -2.06
N LYS A 29 -0.24 17.43 -2.08
CA LYS A 29 0.86 18.30 -1.65
C LYS A 29 1.70 18.70 -2.86
N VAL A 30 1.06 19.36 -3.82
CA VAL A 30 1.79 20.15 -4.81
C VAL A 30 2.38 21.34 -4.06
N ASN A 31 3.70 21.32 -3.96
CA ASN A 31 4.50 22.30 -3.25
C ASN A 31 4.42 23.67 -3.97
N MET A 32 3.39 24.46 -3.67
CA MET A 32 3.18 25.82 -4.16
C MET A 32 3.96 26.84 -3.31
N ASP A 33 5.28 26.67 -3.15
CA ASP A 33 6.08 27.62 -2.34
C ASP A 33 7.42 28.02 -2.98
N ARG A 34 7.43 28.41 -4.26
CA ARG A 34 8.57 29.16 -4.83
C ARG A 34 8.24 30.29 -5.83
N GLY A 35 6.98 30.52 -6.21
CA GLY A 35 6.63 31.56 -7.19
C GLY A 35 6.15 32.91 -6.62
N GLY A 36 5.74 32.95 -5.35
CA GLY A 36 5.03 34.10 -4.77
C GLY A 36 5.92 35.32 -4.50
N LYS A 37 7.20 35.12 -4.15
CA LYS A 37 8.09 36.22 -3.78
C LYS A 37 8.44 37.11 -4.97
N SER A 38 8.86 36.53 -6.09
CA SER A 38 9.21 37.28 -7.31
C SER A 38 8.01 37.99 -7.95
N LYS A 39 6.81 37.37 -7.90
CA LYS A 39 5.58 38.00 -8.39
C LYS A 39 5.14 39.16 -7.49
N ARG A 40 5.27 39.00 -6.17
CA ARG A 40 4.94 40.04 -5.18
C ARG A 40 5.94 41.20 -5.20
N GLU A 41 7.22 40.94 -5.45
CA GLU A 41 8.24 41.97 -5.70
C GLU A 41 7.96 42.73 -6.98
N ARG A 42 7.72 42.04 -8.11
CA ARG A 42 7.42 42.73 -9.38
C ARG A 42 6.11 43.51 -9.35
N SER A 43 5.06 42.99 -8.71
CA SER A 43 3.82 43.75 -8.47
C SER A 43 4.06 44.93 -7.53
N ARG A 44 4.92 44.79 -6.52
CA ARG A 44 5.33 45.92 -5.66
C ARG A 44 6.11 46.98 -6.44
N ASP A 45 6.99 46.58 -7.36
CA ASP A 45 7.76 47.53 -8.18
C ASP A 45 6.85 48.31 -9.13
N VAL A 46 5.86 47.65 -9.74
CA VAL A 46 4.84 48.29 -10.58
C VAL A 46 3.98 49.25 -9.74
N VAL A 47 3.58 48.85 -8.53
CA VAL A 47 2.81 49.72 -7.61
C VAL A 47 3.66 50.91 -7.15
N ALA A 48 4.92 50.70 -6.77
CA ALA A 48 5.83 51.78 -6.38
C ALA A 48 6.09 52.77 -7.53
N MET A 49 6.17 52.27 -8.77
CA MET A 49 6.26 53.10 -9.97
C MET A 49 4.97 53.90 -10.20
N MET A 50 3.79 53.29 -10.01
CA MET A 50 2.50 53.97 -10.11
C MET A 50 2.34 55.04 -9.03
N GLU A 51 2.69 54.74 -7.78
CA GLU A 51 2.66 55.68 -6.65
C GLU A 51 3.57 56.90 -6.91
N LYS A 52 4.82 56.67 -7.33
CA LYS A 52 5.76 57.76 -7.66
C LYS A 52 5.26 58.67 -8.77
N ARG A 53 4.48 58.13 -9.73
CA ARG A 53 3.90 58.90 -10.84
C ARG A 53 2.58 59.57 -10.46
N LEU A 54 1.78 58.95 -9.60
CA LEU A 54 0.62 59.56 -8.98
C LEU A 54 1.01 60.79 -8.17
N SER A 55 2.10 60.71 -7.38
CA SER A 55 2.60 61.89 -6.66
C SER A 55 3.04 63.02 -7.60
N LYS A 56 3.62 62.71 -8.77
CA LYS A 56 3.95 63.74 -9.77
C LYS A 56 2.71 64.36 -10.40
N MET A 57 1.68 63.55 -10.68
CA MET A 57 0.41 64.02 -11.22
C MET A 57 -0.34 64.88 -10.20
N GLU A 58 -0.33 64.48 -8.93
CA GLU A 58 -0.90 65.24 -7.82
C GLU A 58 -0.23 66.61 -7.67
N ILE A 59 1.11 66.67 -7.74
CA ILE A 59 1.85 67.94 -7.74
C ILE A 59 1.46 68.80 -8.94
N ALA A 60 1.40 68.22 -10.15
CA ALA A 60 1.02 68.97 -11.34
C ALA A 60 -0.42 69.50 -11.24
N VAL A 61 -1.37 68.69 -10.73
CA VAL A 61 -2.77 69.09 -10.51
C VAL A 61 -2.88 70.22 -9.48
N VAL A 62 -2.11 70.16 -8.39
CA VAL A 62 -2.06 71.24 -7.40
C VAL A 62 -1.43 72.50 -7.98
N GLU A 63 -0.37 72.39 -8.80
CA GLU A 63 0.19 73.52 -9.54
C GLU A 63 -0.79 74.12 -10.57
N PHE A 64 -1.68 73.31 -11.16
CA PHE A 64 -2.76 73.80 -12.04
C PHE A 64 -3.80 74.58 -11.26
N ASP A 65 -4.21 74.07 -10.10
CA ASP A 65 -5.20 74.71 -9.24
C ASP A 65 -4.71 76.08 -8.76
N GLN A 66 -3.43 76.15 -8.35
CA GLN A 66 -2.79 77.38 -7.89
C GLN A 66 -2.59 78.42 -9.00
N ARG A 67 -2.36 77.99 -10.26
CA ARG A 67 -2.18 78.89 -11.41
C ARG A 67 -3.49 79.40 -12.03
N LEU A 68 -4.60 78.68 -11.84
CA LEU A 68 -5.94 79.16 -12.22
C LEU A 68 -6.43 80.31 -11.32
N GLU A 69 -5.89 80.43 -10.10
CA GLU A 69 -6.14 81.57 -9.22
C GLU A 69 -5.34 82.84 -9.63
N GLU A 70 -4.19 82.70 -10.29
CA GLU A 70 -3.29 83.84 -10.59
C GLU A 70 -3.31 84.34 -12.05
N ASP A 71 -3.67 83.55 -13.06
CA ASP A 71 -3.56 83.97 -14.48
C ASP A 71 -4.69 83.41 -15.36
N VAL A 72 -5.15 84.20 -16.34
CA VAL A 72 -6.09 83.72 -17.38
C VAL A 72 -5.37 82.66 -18.23
N PHE A 73 -5.57 81.40 -17.89
CA PHE A 73 -4.94 80.26 -18.54
C PHE A 73 -5.34 80.21 -20.02
N THR A 74 -4.37 80.43 -20.93
CA THR A 74 -4.66 80.37 -22.36
C THR A 74 -5.03 78.94 -22.76
N LYS A 75 -6.08 78.78 -23.58
CA LYS A 75 -6.62 77.49 -24.06
C LYS A 75 -5.53 76.50 -24.53
N LYS A 76 -4.45 77.01 -25.15
CA LYS A 76 -3.29 76.22 -25.60
C LYS A 76 -2.52 75.53 -24.49
N GLY A 77 -2.38 76.18 -23.33
CA GLY A 77 -1.70 75.57 -22.17
C GLY A 77 -2.48 74.38 -21.63
N PHE A 78 -3.81 74.45 -21.66
CA PHE A 78 -4.68 73.36 -21.20
C PHE A 78 -4.64 72.18 -22.17
N GLU A 79 -4.69 72.45 -23.47
CA GLU A 79 -4.54 71.41 -24.51
C GLU A 79 -3.21 70.65 -24.37
N ALA A 80 -2.09 71.35 -24.15
CA ALA A 80 -0.79 70.70 -23.99
C ALA A 80 -0.71 69.75 -22.78
N VAL A 81 -1.38 70.10 -21.69
CA VAL A 81 -1.40 69.29 -20.45
C VAL A 81 -2.30 68.07 -20.60
N VAL A 82 -3.44 68.23 -21.28
CA VAL A 82 -4.32 67.11 -21.62
C VAL A 82 -3.60 66.13 -22.55
N ASP A 83 -2.86 66.63 -23.54
CA ASP A 83 -2.08 65.80 -24.47
C ASP A 83 -0.95 65.04 -23.74
N GLU A 84 -0.23 65.71 -22.84
CA GLU A 84 0.81 65.10 -21.98
C GLU A 84 0.21 63.97 -21.11
N LEU A 85 -0.91 64.26 -20.44
CA LEU A 85 -1.58 63.29 -19.57
C LEU A 85 -2.14 62.10 -20.36
N GLN A 86 -2.71 62.36 -21.54
CA GLN A 86 -3.19 61.32 -22.46
C GLN A 86 -2.03 60.44 -22.96
N GLY A 87 -0.90 61.04 -23.34
CA GLY A 87 0.30 60.31 -23.76
C GLY A 87 0.86 59.44 -22.63
N GLN A 88 0.88 59.95 -21.41
CA GLN A 88 1.30 59.19 -20.24
C GLN A 88 0.38 58.00 -19.95
N PHE A 89 -0.94 58.18 -20.06
CA PHE A 89 -1.92 57.11 -19.87
C PHE A 89 -1.79 56.03 -20.95
N GLN A 90 -1.65 56.44 -22.21
CA GLN A 90 -1.42 55.54 -23.34
C GLN A 90 -0.14 54.71 -23.15
N GLY A 91 0.94 55.35 -22.68
CA GLY A 91 2.20 54.67 -22.40
C GLY A 91 2.09 53.62 -21.28
N VAL A 92 1.33 53.90 -20.23
CA VAL A 92 1.06 52.94 -19.14
C VAL A 92 0.25 51.75 -19.66
N LEU A 93 -0.81 52.00 -20.42
CA LEU A 93 -1.63 50.93 -21.00
C LEU A 93 -0.81 50.02 -21.92
N ASN A 94 -0.01 50.61 -22.82
CA ASN A 94 0.83 49.83 -23.73
C ASN A 94 1.88 49.01 -22.98
N SER A 95 2.52 49.58 -21.95
CA SER A 95 3.49 48.86 -21.13
C SER A 95 2.84 47.72 -20.34
N ALA A 96 1.68 47.95 -19.73
CA ALA A 96 0.94 46.91 -19.01
C ALA A 96 0.52 45.77 -19.96
N LEU A 97 0.08 46.11 -21.18
CA LEU A 97 -0.31 45.14 -22.20
C LEU A 97 0.88 44.28 -22.63
N GLU A 98 2.04 44.88 -22.93
CA GLU A 98 3.25 44.12 -23.30
C GLU A 98 3.75 43.25 -22.15
N ASN A 99 3.68 43.73 -20.90
CA ASN A 99 4.04 42.93 -19.73
C ASN A 99 3.11 41.71 -19.56
N ILE A 100 1.79 41.89 -19.73
CA ILE A 100 0.82 40.79 -19.66
C ILE A 100 1.08 39.78 -20.78
N LYS A 101 1.31 40.27 -22.00
CA LYS A 101 1.62 39.42 -23.16
C LYS A 101 2.88 38.60 -22.93
N LEU A 102 3.93 39.20 -22.38
CA LEU A 102 5.19 38.51 -22.06
C LEU A 102 5.01 37.50 -20.91
N ASP A 103 4.22 37.81 -19.87
CA ASP A 103 3.90 36.87 -18.78
C ASP A 103 3.09 35.67 -19.28
N ILE A 104 2.13 35.88 -20.19
CA ILE A 104 1.38 34.79 -20.82
C ILE A 104 2.32 33.94 -21.68
N GLN A 105 3.16 34.57 -22.49
CA GLN A 105 4.09 33.86 -23.38
C GLN A 105 5.07 33.00 -22.58
N THR A 106 5.69 33.56 -21.56
CA THR A 106 6.63 32.83 -20.68
C THR A 106 5.96 31.67 -19.94
N LYS A 107 4.71 31.83 -19.49
CA LYS A 107 3.95 30.72 -18.91
C LYS A 107 3.65 29.64 -19.93
N LEU A 108 3.25 30.00 -21.15
CA LEU A 108 3.01 29.03 -22.22
C LEU A 108 4.29 28.24 -22.53
N ASP A 109 5.43 28.91 -22.62
CA ASP A 109 6.72 28.25 -22.86
C ASP A 109 7.09 27.30 -21.72
N ASN A 110 6.89 27.72 -20.47
CA ASN A 110 7.12 26.86 -19.30
C ASN A 110 6.20 25.64 -19.29
N PHE A 111 4.90 25.81 -19.56
CA PHE A 111 3.96 24.69 -19.65
C PHE A 111 4.32 23.73 -20.79
N LEU A 112 4.76 24.25 -21.94
CA LEU A 112 5.22 23.41 -23.05
C LEU A 112 6.45 22.59 -22.64
N ALA A 113 7.42 23.19 -21.94
CA ALA A 113 8.59 22.48 -21.44
C ALA A 113 8.21 21.37 -20.44
N GLU A 114 7.33 21.64 -19.48
CA GLU A 114 6.83 20.64 -18.53
C GLU A 114 6.10 19.49 -19.24
N LEU A 115 5.25 19.79 -20.23
CA LEU A 115 4.57 18.77 -21.03
C LEU A 115 5.54 17.91 -21.85
N THR A 116 6.64 18.47 -22.32
CA THR A 116 7.68 17.69 -23.00
C THR A 116 8.41 16.75 -22.04
N LEU A 117 8.71 17.20 -20.82
CA LEU A 117 9.33 16.34 -19.78
C LEU A 117 8.42 15.18 -19.41
N ILE A 118 7.15 15.44 -19.09
CA ILE A 118 6.17 14.40 -18.75
C ILE A 118 6.01 13.40 -19.90
N ARG A 119 5.99 13.89 -21.15
CA ARG A 119 5.90 13.01 -22.32
C ARG A 119 7.09 12.06 -22.41
N ASP A 120 8.29 12.52 -22.11
CA ASP A 120 9.49 11.69 -22.18
C ASP A 120 9.56 10.71 -20.99
N GLU A 121 9.17 11.12 -19.78
CA GLU A 121 8.99 10.20 -18.64
C GLU A 121 7.97 9.09 -18.95
N VAL A 122 6.84 9.42 -19.58
CA VAL A 122 5.84 8.43 -19.98
C VAL A 122 6.40 7.44 -21.02
N LYS A 123 7.27 7.90 -21.93
CA LYS A 123 7.94 6.99 -22.88
C LYS A 123 8.92 6.06 -22.16
N ASP A 124 9.68 6.59 -21.20
CA ASP A 124 10.66 5.84 -20.42
C ASP A 124 9.97 4.75 -19.58
N VAL A 125 8.96 5.12 -18.80
CA VAL A 125 8.14 4.19 -18.02
C VAL A 125 7.48 3.13 -18.92
N LYS A 126 7.07 3.50 -20.13
CA LYS A 126 6.52 2.55 -21.10
C LYS A 126 7.59 1.57 -21.61
N GLY A 127 8.83 2.02 -21.78
CA GLY A 127 10.00 1.18 -22.09
C GLY A 127 10.28 0.20 -20.95
N ASP A 128 10.39 0.70 -19.73
CA ASP A 128 10.60 -0.12 -18.52
C ASP A 128 9.48 -1.14 -18.29
N TRP A 129 8.22 -0.74 -18.52
CA TRP A 129 7.09 -1.66 -18.46
C TRP A 129 7.18 -2.77 -19.50
N ALA A 130 7.63 -2.46 -20.72
CA ALA A 130 7.84 -3.46 -21.77
C ALA A 130 8.95 -4.45 -21.37
N LEU A 131 10.07 -3.93 -20.84
CA LEU A 131 11.17 -4.76 -20.34
C LEU A 131 10.74 -5.63 -19.16
N CYS A 132 9.98 -5.08 -18.21
CA CYS A 132 9.43 -5.84 -17.09
C CYS A 132 8.46 -6.93 -17.57
N LYS A 133 7.59 -6.61 -18.53
CA LYS A 133 6.68 -7.58 -19.14
C LYS A 133 7.44 -8.70 -19.85
N GLU A 134 8.51 -8.39 -20.57
CA GLU A 134 9.37 -9.40 -21.20
C GLU A 134 10.16 -10.22 -20.17
N ALA A 135 10.70 -9.60 -19.11
CA ALA A 135 11.39 -10.31 -18.04
C ALA A 135 10.46 -11.28 -17.29
N ILE A 136 9.21 -10.87 -17.04
CA ILE A 136 8.17 -11.73 -16.46
C ILE A 136 7.82 -12.87 -17.42
N LEU A 137 7.62 -12.58 -18.71
CA LEU A 137 7.31 -13.59 -19.72
C LEU A 137 8.47 -14.58 -19.91
N ASN A 138 9.72 -14.12 -19.84
CA ASN A 138 10.91 -14.95 -19.99
C ASN A 138 11.20 -15.78 -18.72
N LYS A 139 10.93 -15.25 -17.51
CA LYS A 139 10.89 -16.06 -16.27
C LYS A 139 9.80 -17.13 -16.31
N THR A 140 8.71 -16.89 -17.04
CA THR A 140 7.64 -17.88 -17.27
C THR A 140 8.00 -18.89 -18.38
N ARG A 141 9.15 -18.74 -19.05
CA ARG A 141 9.62 -19.57 -20.17
C ARG A 141 10.86 -20.42 -19.84
N THR A 142 11.07 -20.77 -18.56
CA THR A 142 11.79 -22.00 -18.20
C THR A 142 10.79 -23.18 -18.15
N PRO A 143 11.22 -24.41 -18.44
CA PRO A 143 10.46 -25.37 -19.26
C PRO A 143 9.19 -25.89 -18.59
N LYS A 144 8.06 -25.86 -19.33
CA LYS A 144 6.82 -26.63 -19.09
C LYS A 144 6.60 -27.04 -17.62
N GLU A 145 5.89 -26.23 -16.83
CA GLU A 145 5.04 -26.86 -15.83
C GLU A 145 3.83 -27.44 -16.58
N PRO A 146 3.70 -28.77 -16.64
CA PRO A 146 2.48 -29.38 -17.15
C PRO A 146 1.37 -29.11 -16.13
N LYS A 147 0.14 -29.39 -16.51
CA LYS A 147 -1.10 -29.31 -15.72
C LYS A 147 -1.12 -30.21 -14.46
N VAL A 148 0.02 -30.43 -13.80
CA VAL A 148 0.22 -31.31 -12.63
C VAL A 148 0.24 -30.51 -11.32
N LEU A 149 0.34 -29.18 -11.35
CA LEU A 149 0.34 -28.33 -10.15
C LEU A 149 -0.91 -28.55 -9.28
N ASP A 150 -2.06 -28.80 -9.90
CA ASP A 150 -3.33 -29.08 -9.22
C ASP A 150 -3.42 -30.55 -8.72
N SER A 151 -2.60 -31.45 -9.28
CA SER A 151 -2.57 -32.88 -8.94
C SER A 151 -1.58 -33.22 -7.83
N PHE A 152 -0.63 -32.33 -7.53
CA PHE A 152 0.36 -32.54 -6.47
C PHE A 152 -0.02 -31.89 -5.14
N LYS A 153 -1.14 -31.17 -5.05
CA LYS A 153 -1.61 -30.61 -3.79
C LYS A 153 -1.88 -31.75 -2.80
N PRO A 154 -1.18 -31.81 -1.65
CA PRO A 154 -1.40 -32.81 -0.64
C PRO A 154 -2.87 -32.83 -0.18
N LYS A 155 -3.39 -34.02 0.09
CA LYS A 155 -4.72 -34.16 0.70
C LYS A 155 -4.67 -33.60 2.11
N PHE A 156 -5.71 -32.85 2.48
CA PHE A 156 -5.86 -32.33 3.84
C PHE A 156 -6.07 -33.46 4.84
N TYR A 157 -5.49 -33.32 6.04
CA TYR A 157 -5.64 -34.28 7.13
C TYR A 157 -6.54 -33.72 8.23
N ASN A 158 -7.68 -34.39 8.46
CA ASN A 158 -8.72 -33.97 9.39
C ASN A 158 -8.46 -34.38 10.86
N GLY A 159 -7.38 -35.13 11.14
CA GLY A 159 -7.08 -35.59 12.50
C GLY A 159 -7.85 -36.83 12.95
N LYS A 160 -8.31 -37.67 12.02
CA LYS A 160 -8.80 -39.02 12.34
C LYS A 160 -7.66 -39.88 12.90
N ARG A 161 -7.93 -40.62 13.98
CA ARG A 161 -6.97 -41.56 14.61
C ARG A 161 -6.85 -42.86 13.82
N GLU A 162 -6.53 -42.76 12.54
CA GLU A 162 -6.30 -43.89 11.64
C GLU A 162 -4.85 -43.86 11.16
N ALA A 163 -4.05 -44.86 11.54
CA ALA A 163 -2.63 -44.93 11.17
C ALA A 163 -2.42 -44.84 9.65
N LYS A 164 -3.28 -45.51 8.86
CA LYS A 164 -3.21 -45.52 7.39
C LYS A 164 -3.40 -44.12 6.78
N GLU A 165 -4.30 -43.30 7.32
CA GLU A 165 -4.56 -41.94 6.81
C GLU A 165 -3.43 -40.99 7.20
N LEU A 166 -2.90 -41.09 8.42
CA LEU A 166 -1.77 -40.29 8.88
C LEU A 166 -0.48 -40.61 8.09
N ASP A 167 -0.18 -41.89 7.88
CA ASP A 167 0.98 -42.33 7.08
C ASP A 167 0.87 -41.84 5.64
N THR A 168 -0.34 -41.91 5.06
CA THR A 168 -0.61 -41.40 3.70
C THR A 168 -0.42 -39.89 3.62
N PHE A 169 -0.85 -39.15 4.64
CA PHE A 169 -0.65 -37.70 4.72
C PHE A 169 0.83 -37.32 4.79
N LEU A 170 1.58 -37.92 5.72
CA LEU A 170 3.01 -37.67 5.89
C LEU A 170 3.78 -37.99 4.61
N TRP A 171 3.47 -39.12 3.98
CA TRP A 171 4.10 -39.51 2.73
C TRP A 171 3.83 -38.53 1.57
N ASN A 172 2.58 -38.03 1.46
CA ASN A 172 2.23 -37.05 0.43
C ASN A 172 2.90 -35.69 0.66
N ILE A 173 3.01 -35.25 1.92
CA ILE A 173 3.67 -34.00 2.30
C ILE A 173 5.18 -34.06 2.07
N GLU A 174 5.85 -35.16 2.43
CA GLU A 174 7.27 -35.33 2.17
C GLU A 174 7.58 -35.34 0.66
N ARG A 175 6.68 -35.92 -0.16
CA ARG A 175 6.80 -35.86 -1.62
C ARG A 175 6.62 -34.43 -2.14
N TYR A 176 5.74 -33.65 -1.51
CA TYR A 176 5.53 -32.25 -1.86
C TYR A 176 6.75 -31.39 -1.53
N PHE A 177 7.42 -31.62 -0.40
CA PHE A 177 8.68 -30.93 -0.06
C PHE A 177 9.80 -31.26 -1.04
N LYS A 178 9.91 -32.51 -1.47
CA LYS A 178 10.87 -32.92 -2.50
C LYS A 178 10.62 -32.26 -3.85
N TYR A 179 9.37 -31.96 -4.18
CA TYR A 179 9.02 -31.23 -5.41
C TYR A 179 9.34 -29.73 -5.29
N LEU A 180 9.09 -29.13 -4.13
CA LEU A 180 9.35 -27.72 -3.87
C LEU A 180 10.81 -27.38 -3.54
N GLU A 181 11.71 -28.38 -3.48
CA GLU A 181 13.11 -28.22 -3.09
C GLU A 181 13.28 -27.48 -1.73
N LEU A 182 12.35 -27.70 -0.80
CA LEU A 182 12.43 -27.11 0.54
C LEU A 182 13.47 -27.85 1.37
N GLU A 183 14.63 -27.24 1.60
CA GLU A 183 15.71 -27.79 2.42
C GLU A 183 15.57 -27.41 3.90
N ASP A 184 15.04 -26.22 4.21
CA ASP A 184 14.89 -25.70 5.56
C ASP A 184 13.70 -26.34 6.32
N ASP A 185 13.85 -26.59 7.62
CA ASP A 185 12.84 -27.29 8.44
C ASP A 185 11.69 -26.39 8.91
N GLU A 186 11.96 -25.12 9.21
CA GLU A 186 10.93 -24.14 9.58
C GLU A 186 9.84 -23.96 8.50
N PRO A 187 10.17 -23.71 7.20
CA PRO A 187 9.15 -23.64 6.16
C PRO A 187 8.48 -24.98 5.88
N LYS A 188 9.13 -26.14 6.11
CA LYS A 188 8.47 -27.46 6.03
C LYS A 188 7.38 -27.59 7.08
N ILE A 189 7.66 -27.27 8.34
CA ILE A 189 6.67 -27.34 9.43
C ILE A 189 5.51 -26.39 9.16
N ASN A 190 5.79 -25.15 8.76
CA ASN A 190 4.76 -24.17 8.40
C ASN A 190 3.90 -24.62 7.21
N THR A 191 4.52 -25.25 6.20
CA THR A 191 3.79 -25.76 5.04
C THR A 191 2.94 -26.99 5.40
N ALA A 192 3.46 -27.93 6.20
CA ALA A 192 2.70 -29.10 6.63
C ALA A 192 1.46 -28.72 7.44
N THR A 193 1.59 -27.71 8.30
CA THR A 193 0.52 -27.28 9.20
C THR A 193 -0.61 -26.58 8.46
N LEU A 194 -0.33 -25.96 7.32
CA LEU A 194 -1.34 -25.44 6.39
C LEU A 194 -2.27 -26.54 5.83
N PHE A 195 -1.79 -27.78 5.73
CA PHE A 195 -2.57 -28.91 5.23
C PHE A 195 -3.30 -29.70 6.33
N LEU A 196 -3.24 -29.25 7.59
CA LEU A 196 -4.02 -29.81 8.70
C LEU A 196 -5.41 -29.16 8.77
N THR A 197 -6.44 -29.96 9.00
CA THR A 197 -7.83 -29.51 9.16
C THR A 197 -8.47 -30.09 10.42
N ASP A 198 -9.58 -29.50 10.86
CA ASP A 198 -10.42 -29.94 11.98
C ASP A 198 -9.63 -30.26 13.27
N ASN A 199 -9.60 -31.54 13.66
CA ASN A 199 -9.00 -32.01 14.91
C ASN A 199 -7.47 -31.90 14.88
N ALA A 200 -6.86 -32.11 13.70
CA ALA A 200 -5.42 -31.93 13.53
C ALA A 200 -5.00 -30.46 13.63
N LEU A 201 -5.82 -29.55 13.09
CA LEU A 201 -5.57 -28.11 13.22
C LEU A 201 -5.72 -27.63 14.67
N MET A 202 -6.69 -28.16 15.42
CA MET A 202 -6.85 -27.84 16.84
C MET A 202 -5.67 -28.33 17.68
N TRP A 203 -5.18 -29.55 17.41
CA TRP A 203 -3.94 -30.05 18.03
C TRP A 203 -2.76 -29.14 17.73
N TRP A 204 -2.57 -28.74 16.46
CA TRP A 204 -1.48 -27.85 16.08
C TRP A 204 -1.58 -26.50 16.80
N ARG A 205 -2.77 -25.90 16.89
CA ARG A 205 -2.97 -24.65 17.65
C ARG A 205 -2.55 -24.75 19.10
N HIS A 206 -2.83 -25.88 19.75
CA HIS A 206 -2.40 -26.10 21.12
C HIS A 206 -0.87 -26.23 21.20
N ARG A 207 -0.25 -26.98 20.29
CA ARG A 207 1.20 -27.15 20.21
C ARG A 207 1.95 -25.85 19.87
N SER A 208 1.45 -25.04 18.95
CA SER A 208 2.04 -23.73 18.63
C SER A 208 2.03 -22.80 19.85
N MET A 209 0.98 -22.84 20.67
CA MET A 209 0.90 -22.06 21.90
C MET A 209 1.91 -22.54 22.97
N GLU A 210 2.22 -23.83 23.02
CA GLU A 210 3.25 -24.38 23.91
C GLU A 210 4.68 -23.99 23.47
N ILE A 211 4.92 -23.91 22.16
CA ILE A 211 6.16 -23.41 21.57
C ILE A 211 6.33 -21.91 21.87
N GLU A 212 5.28 -21.10 21.73
CA GLU A 212 5.29 -19.67 22.10
C GLU A 212 5.54 -19.44 23.59
N GLN A 213 5.15 -20.40 24.44
CA GLN A 213 5.37 -20.37 25.89
C GLN A 213 6.71 -20.99 26.31
N ASP A 214 7.57 -21.37 25.35
CA ASP A 214 8.88 -22.01 25.56
C ASP A 214 8.82 -23.32 26.38
N THR A 215 7.66 -23.99 26.36
CA THR A 215 7.45 -25.26 27.08
C THR A 215 7.75 -26.49 26.23
N PHE A 216 7.84 -26.33 24.91
CA PHE A 216 8.14 -27.38 23.95
C PHE A 216 9.03 -26.86 22.82
N THR A 217 10.13 -27.58 22.52
CA THR A 217 11.04 -27.25 21.42
C THR A 217 10.76 -28.14 20.21
N LEU A 218 10.27 -27.54 19.12
CA LEU A 218 9.98 -28.21 17.85
C LEU A 218 10.83 -27.55 16.75
N GLU A 219 12.10 -27.93 16.68
CA GLU A 219 13.08 -27.31 15.76
C GLU A 219 13.25 -28.10 14.46
N THR A 220 12.98 -29.41 14.48
CA THR A 220 13.25 -30.31 13.34
C THR A 220 11.95 -30.86 12.75
N TRP A 221 11.92 -31.07 11.43
CA TRP A 221 10.82 -31.78 10.76
C TRP A 221 10.59 -33.20 11.32
N ASP A 222 11.65 -33.89 11.75
CA ASP A 222 11.52 -35.22 12.34
C ASP A 222 10.85 -35.20 13.73
N ASP A 223 11.01 -34.12 14.49
CA ASP A 223 10.36 -33.99 15.79
C ASP A 223 8.87 -33.67 15.64
N PHE A 224 8.51 -32.87 14.62
CA PHE A 224 7.13 -32.71 14.18
C PHE A 224 6.48 -34.06 13.85
N LYS A 225 7.15 -34.91 13.04
CA LYS A 225 6.64 -36.22 12.66
C LYS A 225 6.42 -37.13 13.87
N LYS A 226 7.37 -37.18 14.80
CA LYS A 226 7.21 -38.00 16.03
C LYS A 226 6.04 -37.51 16.87
N ASP A 227 5.86 -36.20 17.00
CA ASP A 227 4.81 -35.64 17.84
C ASP A 227 3.42 -35.86 17.24
N ILE A 228 3.25 -35.60 15.93
CA ILE A 228 1.97 -35.85 15.26
C ILE A 228 1.64 -37.36 15.25
N MET A 229 2.65 -38.22 15.10
CA MET A 229 2.47 -39.67 15.25
C MET A 229 2.08 -40.03 16.68
N LEU A 230 2.70 -39.47 17.71
CA LEU A 230 2.33 -39.77 19.10
C LEU A 230 0.88 -39.40 19.42
N HIS A 231 0.39 -38.28 18.89
CA HIS A 231 -0.96 -37.77 19.17
C HIS A 231 -2.08 -38.47 18.39
N PHE A 232 -1.83 -38.81 17.12
CA PHE A 232 -2.85 -39.37 16.24
C PHE A 232 -2.74 -40.86 16.00
N TYR A 233 -1.61 -41.48 16.31
CA TYR A 233 -1.46 -42.92 16.19
C TYR A 233 -2.19 -43.61 17.34
N PRO A 234 -3.18 -44.48 17.07
CA PRO A 234 -3.88 -45.17 18.13
C PRO A 234 -2.92 -46.13 18.85
N GLU A 235 -2.59 -45.89 20.10
CA GLU A 235 -1.74 -46.79 20.90
C GLU A 235 -2.33 -48.22 20.96
N ASN A 236 -3.65 -48.32 20.85
CA ASN A 236 -4.42 -49.55 20.95
C ASN A 236 -4.55 -50.37 19.65
N VAL A 237 -3.98 -50.01 18.49
CA VAL A 237 -4.21 -50.80 17.24
C VAL A 237 -3.87 -52.27 17.41
N LYS A 238 -2.80 -52.59 18.13
CA LYS A 238 -2.39 -53.98 18.39
C LYS A 238 -3.35 -54.70 19.34
N TYR A 239 -3.85 -53.99 20.36
CA TYR A 239 -4.81 -54.56 21.32
C TYR A 239 -6.17 -54.73 20.67
N GLU A 240 -6.66 -53.73 19.95
CA GLU A 240 -7.92 -53.74 19.22
C GLU A 240 -7.91 -54.78 18.09
N ALA A 241 -6.81 -54.94 17.35
CA ALA A 241 -6.66 -56.02 16.38
C ALA A 241 -6.68 -57.40 17.07
N LYS A 242 -5.97 -57.56 18.19
CA LYS A 242 -5.99 -58.80 18.99
C LYS A 242 -7.37 -59.09 19.59
N GLU A 243 -8.10 -58.06 20.01
CA GLU A 243 -9.43 -58.17 20.58
C GLU A 243 -10.46 -58.51 19.50
N LYS A 244 -10.40 -57.85 18.34
CA LYS A 244 -11.19 -58.23 17.15
C LYS A 244 -10.94 -59.68 16.74
N LEU A 245 -9.69 -60.15 16.78
CA LEU A 245 -9.34 -61.55 16.54
C LEU A 245 -9.89 -62.49 17.61
N ARG A 246 -9.85 -62.11 18.89
CA ARG A 246 -10.39 -62.92 20.01
C ARG A 246 -11.90 -63.12 19.90
N TRP A 247 -12.63 -62.13 19.40
CA TRP A 247 -14.09 -62.19 19.24
C TRP A 247 -14.53 -62.65 17.84
N LEU A 248 -13.59 -62.94 16.93
CA LEU A 248 -13.90 -63.37 15.57
C LEU A 248 -14.29 -64.85 15.53
N THR A 249 -15.59 -65.13 15.58
CA THR A 249 -16.14 -66.49 15.42
C THR A 249 -16.64 -66.71 13.99
N GLN A 250 -16.42 -67.93 13.47
CA GLN A 250 -16.88 -68.29 12.14
C GLN A 250 -18.39 -68.59 12.15
N THR A 251 -19.20 -67.56 11.94
CA THR A 251 -20.67 -67.68 11.88
C THR A 251 -21.19 -67.73 10.44
N ARG A 252 -20.36 -67.37 9.44
CA ARG A 252 -20.70 -67.31 7.99
C ARG A 252 -19.74 -68.16 7.13
N SER A 253 -19.86 -68.04 5.81
CA SER A 253 -18.98 -68.70 4.82
C SER A 253 -17.50 -68.44 5.11
N VAL A 254 -16.65 -69.45 4.84
CA VAL A 254 -15.19 -69.39 5.02
C VAL A 254 -14.57 -68.19 4.29
N LYS A 255 -15.10 -67.82 3.12
CA LYS A 255 -14.61 -66.68 2.33
C LYS A 255 -14.81 -65.35 3.07
N ASP A 256 -15.97 -65.15 3.68
CA ASP A 256 -16.28 -63.94 4.43
C ASP A 256 -15.43 -63.86 5.70
N TYR A 257 -15.24 -65.00 6.37
CA TYR A 257 -14.35 -65.12 7.52
C TYR A 257 -12.91 -64.76 7.18
N VAL A 258 -12.34 -65.30 6.09
CA VAL A 258 -10.96 -64.98 5.67
C VAL A 258 -10.81 -63.51 5.26
N SER A 259 -11.85 -62.90 4.67
CA SER A 259 -11.80 -61.48 4.31
C SER A 259 -11.69 -60.55 5.52
N THR A 260 -12.32 -60.90 6.65
CA THR A 260 -12.27 -60.09 7.89
C THR A 260 -10.96 -60.25 8.65
N PHE A 261 -10.14 -61.28 8.39
CA PHE A 261 -8.77 -61.37 8.91
C PHE A 261 -7.76 -60.46 8.20
N THR A 262 -8.05 -60.08 6.96
CA THR A 262 -7.02 -59.52 6.05
C THR A 262 -7.12 -57.99 5.91
N THR A 263 -8.10 -57.34 6.56
CA THR A 263 -8.38 -55.89 6.45
C THR A 263 -7.81 -55.10 7.64
#